data_AF-A0A416W266-F1
#
_entry.id   AF-A0A416W266-F1
#
_cell.length_a   1.000
_cell.length_b   1.000
_cell.length_c   1.000
_cell.angle_alpha   90.00
_cell.angle_beta   90.00
_cell.angle_gamma   90.00
#
_symmetry.space_group_name_H-M   'P 1'
#
loop_
_entity.id
_entity.type
_entity.pdbx_description
1 polymer ?
#
loop_
_entity_poly.entity_id
_entity_poly.type
_entity_poly.pdbx_seq_one_letter_code
_entity_poly.pdbx_strand_id
1 'polypeptide(L)'
;MNVLRKVTCRTLYRLLNRLSIRWNRKWINDGKLFFGTALVILGIGESKEGRAAERESVFFSETSSDNHGMEYFVRMNSMEESRVDTVREREEEILCYMVIEDMPVFPAGNVQKYISGHLNYPPEAVRKGVTGKVFVHFTIEKDGRVDSVKVARQVHPLLDAEAVRVISNMPKWKPGRQYGMSIRVSYTVPVHFSREMLDSLRRDSVVDKNDIFCYVTEEMPVFPYNSLSTYIAERLKYPEEARKQKIEGKVFVSFVIDTTGLVTNVKVMRGVHPLLDAEAIRVVEALPRWEPAKQRGKKVRVSYTVPVQFSMGK
;
A
#
# COMPACT_ATOMS: atom_id res chain seq x y z
N MET A 1 22.00 -26.55 -52.97
CA MET A 1 21.75 -25.76 -54.21
C MET A 1 20.47 -24.97 -54.00
N ASN A 2 20.62 -23.69 -53.69
CA ASN A 2 19.50 -22.75 -53.51
C ASN A 2 18.90 -22.42 -54.87
N VAL A 3 17.60 -22.62 -55.03
CA VAL A 3 16.83 -22.02 -56.13
C VAL A 3 15.95 -20.93 -55.51
N LEU A 4 16.49 -19.72 -55.40
CA LEU A 4 15.75 -18.51 -55.10
C LEU A 4 14.80 -18.22 -56.27
N ARG A 5 13.48 -18.31 -56.04
CA ARG A 5 12.49 -17.82 -57.01
C ARG A 5 12.21 -16.34 -56.72
N LYS A 6 12.45 -15.48 -57.71
CA LYS A 6 12.02 -14.07 -57.70
C LYS A 6 10.51 -14.00 -57.46
N VAL A 7 10.13 -13.50 -56.29
CA VAL A 7 8.74 -13.09 -56.03
C VAL A 7 8.55 -11.74 -56.72
N THR A 8 7.81 -11.73 -57.83
CA THR A 8 7.51 -10.48 -58.53
C THR A 8 6.57 -9.61 -57.70
N CYS A 9 6.69 -8.27 -57.82
CA CYS A 9 5.82 -7.28 -57.16
C CYS A 9 4.32 -7.60 -57.26
N ARG A 10 3.92 -8.28 -58.35
CA ARG A 10 2.55 -8.76 -58.57
C ARG A 10 2.07 -9.78 -57.53
N THR A 11 2.96 -10.63 -57.03
CA THR A 11 2.65 -11.68 -56.04
C THR A 11 2.54 -11.08 -54.64
N LEU A 12 3.43 -10.15 -54.29
CA LEU A 12 3.38 -9.39 -53.03
C LEU A 12 2.13 -8.50 -52.96
N TYR A 13 1.80 -7.83 -54.08
CA TYR A 13 0.58 -7.03 -54.21
C TYR A 13 -0.70 -7.86 -54.04
N ARG A 14 -0.76 -9.09 -54.56
CA ARG A 14 -1.91 -10.00 -54.36
C ARG A 14 -2.04 -10.49 -52.92
N LEU A 15 -0.92 -10.67 -52.22
CA LEU A 15 -0.87 -11.09 -50.82
C LEU A 15 -1.37 -9.98 -49.89
N LEU A 16 -0.92 -8.74 -50.15
CA LEU A 16 -1.40 -7.53 -49.48
C LEU A 16 -2.87 -7.23 -49.82
N ASN A 17 -3.31 -7.43 -51.07
CA ASN A 17 -4.72 -7.27 -51.45
C ASN A 17 -5.62 -8.32 -50.79
N ARG A 18 -5.15 -9.57 -50.60
CA ARG A 18 -5.90 -10.60 -49.86
C ARG A 18 -6.09 -10.23 -48.38
N LEU A 19 -5.08 -9.62 -47.76
CA LEU A 19 -5.17 -9.10 -46.39
C LEU A 19 -6.06 -7.84 -46.31
N SER A 20 -6.09 -7.04 -47.38
CA SER A 20 -6.94 -5.84 -47.51
C SER A 20 -8.43 -6.15 -47.71
N ILE A 21 -8.86 -7.37 -48.04
CA ILE A 21 -10.29 -7.67 -48.32
C ILE A 21 -11.20 -7.41 -47.10
N ARG A 22 -10.67 -7.23 -45.88
CA ARG A 22 -11.45 -6.82 -44.70
C ARG A 22 -11.60 -5.31 -44.50
N TRP A 23 -10.93 -4.45 -45.27
CA TRP A 23 -10.95 -2.99 -45.07
C TRP A 23 -11.06 -2.21 -46.38
N ASN A 24 -11.81 -1.10 -46.31
CA ASN A 24 -12.50 -0.43 -47.41
C ASN A 24 -11.62 0.00 -48.61
N ARG A 25 -12.09 -0.25 -49.84
CA ARG A 25 -11.33 -0.34 -51.12
C ARG A 25 -10.81 0.96 -51.74
N LYS A 26 -10.77 2.09 -51.03
CA LYS A 26 -10.65 3.42 -51.68
C LYS A 26 -9.23 4.03 -51.76
N TRP A 27 -8.19 3.37 -51.27
CA TRP A 27 -6.91 4.03 -50.97
C TRP A 27 -5.67 3.36 -51.57
N ILE A 28 -5.78 2.72 -52.73
CA ILE A 28 -4.64 2.06 -53.38
C ILE A 28 -4.57 2.46 -54.84
N ASN A 29 -4.08 3.66 -55.11
CA ASN A 29 -3.46 3.99 -56.39
C ASN A 29 -2.19 4.79 -56.07
N ASP A 30 -1.09 4.40 -56.73
CA ASP A 30 0.26 5.02 -56.69
C ASP A 30 1.24 4.57 -55.60
N GLY A 31 1.02 3.40 -54.98
CA GLY A 31 2.09 2.71 -54.23
C GLY A 31 2.57 3.41 -52.96
N LYS A 32 1.80 4.37 -52.43
CA LYS A 32 2.01 5.01 -51.14
C LYS A 32 0.81 4.73 -50.23
N LEU A 33 1.06 4.15 -49.06
CA LEU A 33 0.09 4.00 -47.98
C LEU A 33 0.24 5.21 -47.05
N PHE A 34 -0.79 6.05 -47.00
CA PHE A 34 -0.87 7.14 -46.05
C PHE A 34 -1.70 6.69 -44.84
N PHE A 35 -1.05 6.58 -43.69
CA PHE A 35 -1.70 6.72 -42.39
C PHE A 35 -1.46 8.18 -41.94
N GLY A 36 -2.37 8.78 -41.16
CA GLY A 36 -2.30 10.21 -40.81
C GLY A 36 -0.89 10.73 -40.47
N THR A 37 -0.58 11.95 -40.91
CA THR A 37 0.67 12.74 -40.73
C THR A 37 2.04 12.02 -40.77
N ALA A 38 2.15 10.79 -41.25
CA ALA A 38 3.43 10.08 -41.35
C ALA A 38 3.64 9.52 -42.77
N LEU A 39 4.80 9.80 -43.34
CA LEU A 39 5.23 9.32 -44.66
C LEU A 39 6.05 8.03 -44.49
N VAL A 40 5.57 6.91 -45.04
CA VAL A 40 6.29 5.63 -45.03
C VAL A 40 7.09 5.47 -46.33
N ILE A 41 8.42 5.32 -46.23
CA ILE A 41 9.29 4.98 -47.37
C ILE A 41 9.80 3.54 -47.19
N LEU A 42 9.58 2.69 -48.19
CA LEU A 42 10.07 1.31 -48.22
C LEU A 42 11.46 1.28 -48.88
N GLY A 43 12.49 0.93 -48.10
CA GLY A 43 13.84 0.66 -48.59
C GLY A 43 14.28 -0.75 -48.24
N ILE A 44 15.01 -1.40 -49.14
CA ILE A 44 15.69 -2.68 -48.90
C ILE A 44 17.17 -2.36 -48.70
N GLY A 45 17.75 -2.74 -47.56
CA GLY A 45 19.16 -2.50 -47.24
C GLY A 45 19.88 -3.77 -46.83
N GLU A 46 21.11 -3.96 -47.31
CA GLU A 46 22.00 -5.04 -46.87
C GLU A 46 22.85 -4.59 -45.68
N SER A 47 22.88 -5.40 -44.62
CA SER A 47 23.64 -5.16 -43.40
C SER A 47 25.13 -5.48 -43.60
N LYS A 48 26.01 -4.54 -43.22
CA LYS A 48 27.47 -4.77 -43.12
C LYS A 48 27.86 -5.04 -41.67
N GLU A 49 27.78 -6.29 -41.25
CA GLU A 49 28.67 -6.84 -40.23
C GLU A 49 28.68 -8.37 -40.31
N GLY A 50 29.89 -8.93 -40.44
CA GLY A 50 30.13 -10.31 -40.83
C GLY A 50 29.71 -11.32 -39.77
N ARG A 51 28.55 -11.96 -39.98
CA ARG A 51 28.29 -13.39 -39.73
C ARG A 51 27.03 -13.77 -40.52
N ALA A 52 27.24 -14.48 -41.62
CA ALA A 52 26.22 -14.84 -42.60
C ALA A 52 25.22 -15.87 -42.03
N ALA A 53 23.99 -15.43 -41.81
CA ALA A 53 22.80 -16.25 -42.02
C ALA A 53 21.71 -15.31 -42.58
N GLU A 54 21.35 -15.58 -43.83
CA GLU A 54 20.32 -14.91 -44.63
C GLU A 54 19.07 -14.57 -43.80
N ARG A 55 18.77 -13.28 -43.66
CA ARG A 55 17.48 -12.80 -43.14
C ARG A 55 17.11 -11.52 -43.87
N GLU A 56 16.18 -11.63 -44.82
CA GLU A 56 15.51 -10.46 -45.40
C GLU A 56 14.59 -9.86 -44.32
N SER A 57 14.94 -8.66 -43.86
CA SER A 57 14.12 -7.85 -42.94
C SER A 57 13.56 -6.65 -43.68
N VAL A 58 12.26 -6.39 -43.52
CA VAL A 58 11.63 -5.15 -43.98
C VAL A 58 11.77 -4.12 -42.86
N PHE A 59 12.41 -2.99 -43.17
CA PHE A 59 12.67 -1.92 -42.21
C PHE A 59 11.58 -0.84 -42.25
N PHE A 60 11.26 -0.29 -41.09
CA PHE A 60 10.43 0.89 -40.94
C PHE A 60 11.20 1.90 -40.11
N SER A 61 11.35 3.12 -40.61
CA SER A 61 11.92 4.23 -39.85
C SER A 61 10.97 5.42 -39.94
N GLU A 62 10.58 5.94 -38.78
CA GLU A 62 9.90 7.22 -38.68
C GLU A 62 10.90 8.25 -38.15
N THR A 63 11.21 9.27 -38.95
CA THR A 63 12.01 10.41 -38.50
C THR A 63 11.08 11.49 -37.98
N SER A 64 10.88 11.53 -36.66
CA SER A 64 10.41 12.72 -35.94
C SER A 64 11.53 13.76 -35.87
N SER A 65 11.20 15.05 -35.85
CA SER A 65 12.13 16.18 -35.83
C SER A 65 13.07 16.23 -34.61
N ASP A 66 12.87 15.35 -33.62
CA ASP A 66 13.52 15.45 -32.30
C ASP A 66 14.56 14.33 -32.06
N ASN A 67 15.12 13.77 -33.15
CA ASN A 67 16.35 12.98 -33.24
C ASN A 67 16.53 11.80 -32.25
N HIS A 68 15.44 11.20 -31.76
CA HIS A 68 15.46 9.94 -30.99
C HIS A 68 14.62 8.88 -31.71
N GLY A 69 15.27 8.05 -32.52
CA GLY A 69 14.61 6.93 -33.22
C GLY A 69 14.43 5.72 -32.30
N MET A 70 13.26 5.09 -32.35
CA MET A 70 12.98 3.80 -31.71
C MET A 70 12.88 2.70 -32.78
N GLU A 71 13.51 1.56 -32.55
CA GLU A 71 13.49 0.39 -33.46
C GLU A 71 12.54 -0.70 -32.93
N TYR A 72 11.75 -1.32 -33.81
CA TYR A 72 10.90 -2.47 -33.50
C TYR A 72 11.23 -3.66 -34.41
N PHE A 73 11.28 -4.87 -33.84
CA PHE A 73 11.54 -6.12 -34.57
C PHE A 73 10.29 -6.99 -34.64
N VAL A 74 9.88 -7.41 -35.84
CA VAL A 74 8.82 -8.42 -36.03
C VAL A 74 9.42 -9.70 -36.59
N ARG A 75 9.21 -10.81 -35.90
CA ARG A 75 9.64 -12.16 -36.31
C ARG A 75 8.46 -12.86 -36.97
N MET A 76 8.55 -13.17 -38.27
CA MET A 76 7.57 -14.06 -38.91
C MET A 76 8.15 -15.48 -38.98
N ASN A 77 7.59 -16.40 -38.22
CA ASN A 77 7.83 -17.83 -38.42
C ASN A 77 6.81 -18.36 -39.42
N SER A 78 7.30 -19.02 -40.47
CA SER A 78 6.49 -19.64 -41.51
C SER A 78 5.72 -20.85 -40.98
N MET A 79 4.41 -20.86 -41.27
CA MET A 79 3.54 -22.04 -41.40
C MET A 79 3.43 -22.97 -40.19
N GLU A 80 2.44 -22.73 -39.33
CA GLU A 80 1.36 -23.69 -39.04
C GLU A 80 0.24 -23.00 -38.24
N GLU A 81 -0.97 -23.47 -38.50
CA GLU A 81 -2.31 -23.03 -38.07
C GLU A 81 -2.40 -22.32 -36.70
N SER A 82 -2.65 -21.00 -36.72
CA SER A 82 -2.91 -20.22 -35.50
C SER A 82 -4.34 -20.45 -35.01
N ARG A 83 -4.50 -21.24 -33.94
CA ARG A 83 -5.65 -21.11 -33.04
C ARG A 83 -5.60 -19.69 -32.47
N VAL A 84 -6.69 -18.94 -32.63
CA VAL A 84 -6.87 -17.65 -31.97
C VAL A 84 -7.19 -17.94 -30.51
N ASP A 85 -6.15 -18.11 -29.70
CA ASP A 85 -6.31 -17.91 -28.27
C ASP A 85 -6.37 -16.40 -28.04
N THR A 86 -7.55 -15.92 -27.66
CA THR A 86 -7.76 -14.57 -27.16
C THR A 86 -6.92 -14.39 -25.90
N VAL A 87 -5.71 -13.87 -26.08
CA VAL A 87 -4.89 -13.34 -24.98
C VAL A 87 -5.69 -12.20 -24.36
N ARG A 88 -6.20 -12.45 -23.15
CA ARG A 88 -6.83 -11.42 -22.32
C ARG A 88 -5.86 -10.26 -22.16
N GLU A 89 -6.26 -9.09 -22.66
CA GLU A 89 -5.59 -7.82 -22.41
C GLU A 89 -5.27 -7.69 -20.91
N ARG A 90 -3.99 -7.69 -20.56
CA ARG A 90 -3.56 -7.27 -19.23
C ARG A 90 -2.13 -6.75 -19.24
N GLU A 91 -1.88 -5.78 -20.10
CA GLU A 91 -0.72 -4.90 -19.96
C GLU A 91 -1.22 -3.46 -20.10
N GLU A 92 -1.81 -2.93 -19.01
CA GLU A 92 -1.86 -1.48 -18.82
C GLU A 92 -0.40 -1.03 -18.67
N GLU A 93 0.19 -0.54 -19.76
CA GLU A 93 1.49 0.12 -19.77
C GLU A 93 1.57 1.12 -18.62
N ILE A 94 2.51 0.89 -17.71
CA ILE A 94 2.86 1.86 -16.68
C ILE A 94 3.55 3.01 -17.43
N LEU A 95 2.78 4.05 -17.74
CA LEU A 95 3.26 5.27 -18.39
C LEU A 95 4.23 5.98 -17.44
N CYS A 96 5.50 5.59 -17.50
CA CYS A 96 6.49 5.94 -16.49
C CYS A 96 7.10 7.35 -16.67
N TYR A 97 6.62 8.16 -17.61
CA TYR A 97 7.18 9.49 -17.90
C TYR A 97 6.17 10.59 -18.30
N MET A 98 4.86 10.39 -18.15
CA MET A 98 3.93 11.51 -18.32
C MET A 98 3.85 12.30 -17.01
N VAL A 99 4.15 13.60 -17.07
CA VAL A 99 3.84 14.54 -15.99
C VAL A 99 2.34 14.40 -15.72
N ILE A 100 2.00 13.81 -14.57
CA ILE A 100 0.62 13.65 -14.15
C ILE A 100 0.05 15.05 -13.89
N GLU A 101 -1.07 15.39 -14.52
CA GLU A 101 -1.72 16.71 -14.34
C GLU A 101 -2.14 16.91 -12.88
N ASP A 102 -2.90 15.96 -12.33
CA ASP A 102 -3.34 15.99 -10.93
C ASP A 102 -2.79 14.78 -10.16
N MET A 103 -1.88 15.04 -9.22
CA MET A 103 -1.39 14.01 -8.31
C MET A 103 -2.46 13.59 -7.29
N PRO A 104 -2.51 12.32 -6.86
CA PRO A 104 -3.39 11.91 -5.78
C PRO A 104 -3.18 12.73 -4.50
N VAL A 105 -4.29 13.16 -3.90
CA VAL A 105 -4.28 13.99 -2.69
C VAL A 105 -4.81 13.18 -1.51
N PHE A 106 -4.04 13.15 -0.42
CA PHE A 106 -4.45 12.51 0.81
C PHE A 106 -5.48 13.36 1.56
N PRO A 107 -6.63 12.82 1.99
CA PRO A 107 -7.72 13.61 2.58
C PRO A 107 -7.34 14.27 3.91
N ALA A 108 -6.48 13.66 4.73
CA ALA A 108 -6.07 14.20 6.02
C ALA A 108 -4.90 15.21 5.91
N GLY A 109 -4.64 15.72 4.71
CA GLY A 109 -3.55 16.66 4.41
C GLY A 109 -2.21 15.96 4.31
N ASN A 110 -1.50 15.82 5.44
CA ASN A 110 -0.14 15.29 5.46
C ASN A 110 -0.10 13.79 5.82
N VAL A 111 0.30 12.97 4.85
CA VAL A 111 0.45 11.50 4.98
C VAL A 111 1.42 11.13 6.09
N GLN A 112 2.57 11.81 6.20
CA GLN A 112 3.57 11.54 7.26
C GLN A 112 3.01 11.82 8.65
N LYS A 113 2.23 12.90 8.79
CA LYS A 113 1.55 13.21 10.06
C LYS A 113 0.54 12.11 10.43
N TYR A 114 -0.25 11.65 9.47
CA TYR A 114 -1.17 10.53 9.69
C TYR A 114 -0.44 9.26 10.12
N ILE A 115 0.63 8.88 9.42
CA ILE A 115 1.44 7.70 9.75
C ILE A 115 1.94 7.80 11.19
N SER A 116 2.62 8.89 11.54
CA SER A 116 3.16 9.10 12.90
C SER A 116 2.09 9.08 14.01
N GLY A 117 0.86 9.50 13.71
CA GLY A 117 -0.26 9.48 14.65
C GLY A 117 -0.90 8.10 14.88
N HIS A 118 -0.83 7.21 13.88
CA HIS A 118 -1.45 5.88 13.91
C HIS A 118 -0.43 4.74 14.03
N LEU A 119 0.87 5.08 14.14
CA LEU A 119 1.97 4.14 14.29
C LEU A 119 1.98 3.59 15.72
N ASN A 120 1.92 2.26 15.85
CA ASN A 120 2.03 1.56 17.12
C ASN A 120 3.33 0.77 17.14
N TYR A 121 4.27 1.14 18.01
CA TYR A 121 5.55 0.42 18.11
C TYR A 121 5.33 -0.97 18.73
N PRO A 122 5.66 -2.07 18.03
CA PRO A 122 5.49 -3.41 18.59
C PRO A 122 6.30 -3.57 19.89
N PRO A 123 5.72 -4.06 21.00
CA PRO A 123 6.43 -4.20 22.28
C PRO A 123 7.71 -5.05 22.19
N GLU A 124 7.72 -6.05 21.31
CA GLU A 124 8.90 -6.86 21.01
C GLU A 124 10.03 -6.06 20.35
N ALA A 125 9.68 -5.15 19.43
CA ALA A 125 10.65 -4.29 18.77
C ALA A 125 11.23 -3.26 19.76
N VAL A 126 10.43 -2.80 20.73
CA VAL A 126 10.89 -1.93 21.82
C VAL A 126 11.91 -2.64 22.72
N ARG A 127 11.62 -3.88 23.13
CA ARG A 127 12.52 -4.71 23.93
C ARG A 127 13.85 -4.95 23.21
N LYS A 128 13.79 -5.33 21.93
CA LYS A 128 14.98 -5.53 21.08
C LYS A 128 15.67 -4.23 20.67
N GLY A 129 15.01 -3.08 20.81
CA GLY A 129 15.56 -1.77 20.48
C GLY A 129 15.73 -1.53 18.99
N VAL A 130 14.88 -2.15 18.17
CA VAL A 130 14.99 -2.13 16.71
C VAL A 130 14.43 -0.83 16.18
N THR A 131 15.23 -0.01 15.52
CA THR A 131 14.84 1.26 14.90
C THR A 131 15.12 1.27 13.41
N GLY A 132 14.46 2.15 12.64
CA GLY A 132 14.79 2.34 11.23
C GLY A 132 13.69 2.96 10.39
N LYS A 133 13.92 3.05 9.08
CA LYS A 133 12.95 3.56 8.10
C LYS A 133 12.49 2.43 7.19
N VAL A 134 11.22 2.07 7.29
CA VAL A 134 10.58 1.07 6.42
C VAL A 134 9.99 1.80 5.22
N PHE A 135 10.33 1.39 4.01
CA PHE A 135 9.74 1.99 2.81
C PHE A 135 8.62 1.09 2.32
N VAL A 136 7.40 1.64 2.29
CA VAL A 136 6.22 0.91 1.84
C VAL A 136 5.80 1.45 0.49
N HIS A 137 5.70 0.55 -0.47
CA HIS A 137 5.16 0.78 -1.80
C HIS A 137 3.69 0.38 -1.82
N PHE A 138 2.82 1.19 -2.41
CA PHE A 138 1.41 0.87 -2.56
C PHE A 138 0.86 1.58 -3.80
N THR A 139 -0.26 1.09 -4.32
CA THR A 139 -0.92 1.68 -5.48
C THR A 139 -2.25 2.29 -5.06
N ILE A 140 -2.51 3.51 -5.52
CA ILE A 140 -3.79 4.19 -5.37
C ILE A 140 -4.58 3.89 -6.63
N GLU A 141 -5.73 3.25 -6.46
CA GLU A 141 -6.63 2.90 -7.55
C GLU A 141 -7.41 4.12 -8.07
N LYS A 142 -8.09 3.94 -9.22
CA LYS A 142 -8.90 4.98 -9.87
C LYS A 142 -10.05 5.49 -8.98
N ASP A 143 -10.45 4.71 -7.98
CA ASP A 143 -11.47 5.05 -6.98
C ASP A 143 -10.89 5.67 -5.69
N GLY A 144 -9.57 5.82 -5.61
CA GLY A 144 -8.86 6.37 -4.46
C GLY A 144 -8.56 5.37 -3.36
N ARG A 145 -8.88 4.09 -3.50
CA ARG A 145 -8.48 3.08 -2.51
C ARG A 145 -7.00 2.77 -2.62
N VAL A 146 -6.40 2.47 -1.48
CA VAL A 146 -5.05 1.93 -1.42
C VAL A 146 -5.15 0.42 -1.67
N ASP A 147 -4.40 -0.07 -2.65
CA ASP A 147 -4.25 -1.47 -2.99
C ASP A 147 -2.77 -1.85 -3.14
N SER A 148 -2.49 -3.15 -3.25
CA SER A 148 -1.17 -3.67 -3.62
C SER A 148 -0.03 -3.18 -2.72
N VAL A 149 -0.27 -3.15 -1.39
CA VAL A 149 0.70 -2.72 -0.38
C VAL A 149 1.83 -3.73 -0.25
N LYS A 150 3.07 -3.31 -0.49
CA LYS A 150 4.29 -4.12 -0.43
C LYS A 150 5.41 -3.35 0.27
N VAL A 151 6.23 -4.04 1.05
CA VAL A 151 7.41 -3.42 1.66
C VAL A 151 8.54 -3.41 0.63
N ALA A 152 8.93 -2.21 0.18
CA ALA A 152 10.01 -2.02 -0.78
C ALA A 152 11.39 -2.15 -0.12
N ARG A 153 11.53 -1.64 1.11
CA ARG A 153 12.76 -1.79 1.91
C ARG A 153 12.40 -2.24 3.31
N GLN A 154 12.74 -3.50 3.58
CA GLN A 154 12.56 -4.14 4.88
C GLN A 154 13.60 -3.63 5.87
N VAL A 155 13.21 -3.55 7.15
CA VAL A 155 14.13 -3.28 8.26
C VAL A 155 14.08 -4.43 9.25
N HIS A 156 12.88 -4.77 9.70
CA HIS A 156 12.66 -5.85 10.64
C HIS A 156 11.20 -6.32 10.54
N PRO A 157 10.91 -7.62 10.52
CA PRO A 157 9.55 -8.15 10.29
C PRO A 157 8.47 -7.52 11.18
N LEU A 158 8.79 -7.27 12.46
CA LEU A 158 7.89 -6.59 13.39
C LEU A 158 7.51 -5.16 12.97
N LEU A 159 8.49 -4.37 12.52
CA LEU A 159 8.26 -3.00 12.07
C LEU A 159 7.60 -2.97 10.70
N ASP A 160 7.99 -3.91 9.84
CA ASP A 160 7.46 -4.06 8.49
C ASP A 160 5.96 -4.39 8.52
N ALA A 161 5.54 -5.33 9.39
CA ALA A 161 4.14 -5.69 9.59
C ALA A 161 3.29 -4.49 10.06
N GLU A 162 3.82 -3.71 11.01
CA GLU A 162 3.15 -2.52 11.50
C GLU A 162 3.05 -1.43 10.42
N ALA A 163 4.12 -1.21 9.66
CA ALA A 163 4.12 -0.27 8.55
C ALA A 163 3.06 -0.63 7.50
N VAL A 164 2.94 -1.91 7.14
CA VAL A 164 1.90 -2.41 6.23
C VAL A 164 0.51 -2.16 6.82
N ARG A 165 0.29 -2.47 8.10
CA ARG A 165 -0.99 -2.24 8.78
C ARG A 165 -1.43 -0.77 8.70
N VAL A 166 -0.52 0.17 8.96
CA VAL A 166 -0.84 1.61 8.94
C VAL A 166 -1.20 2.07 7.52
N ILE A 167 -0.46 1.62 6.51
CA ILE A 167 -0.67 1.99 5.11
C ILE A 167 -1.97 1.40 4.57
N SER A 168 -2.27 0.13 4.89
CA SER A 168 -3.52 -0.52 4.48
C SER A 168 -4.78 0.08 5.11
N ASN A 169 -4.66 0.73 6.28
CA ASN A 169 -5.78 1.39 6.97
C ASN A 169 -5.96 2.86 6.59
N MET A 170 -5.27 3.35 5.57
CA MET A 170 -5.41 4.73 5.12
C MET A 170 -6.82 5.01 4.60
N PRO A 171 -7.36 6.23 4.84
CA PRO A 171 -8.61 6.66 4.23
C PRO A 171 -8.49 6.74 2.70
N LYS A 172 -9.63 6.74 2.01
CA LYS A 172 -9.67 6.88 0.55
C LYS A 172 -9.06 8.21 0.11
N TRP A 173 -8.13 8.13 -0.83
CA TRP A 173 -7.43 9.25 -1.43
C TRP A 173 -8.30 9.91 -2.51
N LYS A 174 -8.05 11.19 -2.79
CA LYS A 174 -8.51 11.79 -4.04
C LYS A 174 -7.63 11.20 -5.16
N PRO A 175 -8.19 10.47 -6.15
CA PRO A 175 -7.41 9.82 -7.18
C PRO A 175 -6.72 10.85 -8.07
N GLY A 176 -5.60 10.45 -8.66
CA GLY A 176 -4.89 11.25 -9.64
C GLY A 176 -5.65 11.30 -10.96
N ARG A 177 -5.52 12.40 -11.70
CA ARG A 177 -6.18 12.59 -12.99
C ARG A 177 -5.16 12.89 -14.08
N GLN A 178 -5.42 12.32 -15.25
CA GLN A 178 -4.70 12.62 -16.50
C GLN A 178 -5.74 12.76 -17.61
N TYR A 179 -5.76 13.89 -18.31
CA TYR A 179 -6.75 14.17 -19.36
C TYR A 179 -8.20 14.01 -18.87
N GLY A 180 -8.46 14.38 -17.62
CA GLY A 180 -9.77 14.24 -16.97
C GLY A 180 -10.15 12.81 -16.56
N MET A 181 -9.35 11.79 -16.88
CA MET A 181 -9.58 10.40 -16.48
C MET A 181 -8.85 10.08 -15.18
N SER A 182 -9.52 9.33 -14.28
CA SER A 182 -8.86 8.82 -13.07
C SER A 182 -7.84 7.75 -13.45
N ILE A 183 -6.60 7.91 -12.98
CA ILE A 183 -5.51 6.97 -13.22
C ILE A 183 -5.08 6.28 -11.92
N ARG A 184 -4.50 5.09 -12.07
CA ARG A 184 -3.83 4.40 -10.98
C ARG A 184 -2.45 5.00 -10.77
N VAL A 185 -2.05 5.24 -9.52
CA VAL A 185 -0.75 5.85 -9.23
C VAL A 185 -0.06 5.10 -8.10
N SER A 186 1.18 4.68 -8.34
CA SER A 186 1.97 3.98 -7.33
C SER A 186 2.81 4.98 -6.52
N TYR A 187 2.77 4.83 -5.20
CA TYR A 187 3.49 5.66 -4.24
C TYR A 187 4.45 4.82 -3.41
N THR A 188 5.55 5.45 -3.00
CA THR A 188 6.44 4.89 -1.98
C THR A 188 6.58 5.88 -0.85
N VAL A 189 6.21 5.47 0.36
CA VAL A 189 6.22 6.34 1.54
C VAL A 189 7.16 5.75 2.59
N PRO A 190 8.07 6.58 3.17
CA PRO A 190 8.88 6.15 4.30
C PRO A 190 8.07 6.19 5.59
N VAL A 191 8.07 5.08 6.34
CA VAL A 191 7.57 4.96 7.70
C VAL A 191 8.76 4.98 8.65
N HIS A 192 8.83 6.01 9.49
CA HIS A 192 9.98 6.26 10.34
C HIS A 192 9.74 5.73 11.77
N PHE A 193 10.52 4.72 12.18
CA PHE A 193 10.61 4.24 13.56
C PHE A 193 11.83 4.85 14.24
N SER A 194 11.63 6.00 14.89
CA SER A 194 12.73 6.86 15.31
C SER A 194 13.33 6.41 16.64
N ARG A 195 14.58 6.78 16.87
CA ARG A 195 15.25 6.47 18.15
C ARG A 195 14.61 7.26 19.28
N GLU A 196 14.18 8.50 19.03
CA GLU A 196 13.51 9.35 20.00
C GLU A 196 12.17 8.73 20.45
N MET A 197 11.41 8.17 19.50
CA MET A 197 10.17 7.43 19.79
C MET A 197 10.44 6.16 20.60
N LEU A 198 11.51 5.42 20.27
CA LEU A 198 11.92 4.26 21.05
C LEU A 198 12.33 4.66 22.48
N ASP A 199 13.08 5.75 22.63
CA ASP A 199 13.58 6.22 23.92
C ASP A 199 12.48 6.83 24.79
N SER A 200 11.42 7.42 24.21
CA SER A 200 10.23 7.79 24.98
C SER A 200 9.52 6.54 25.51
N LEU A 201 9.31 5.52 24.68
CA LEU A 201 8.67 4.26 25.08
C LEU A 201 9.51 3.47 26.11
N ARG A 202 10.84 3.57 26.06
CA ARG A 202 11.75 2.96 27.04
C ARG A 202 11.83 3.72 28.35
N ARG A 203 11.84 5.06 28.32
CA ARG A 203 11.69 5.87 29.54
C ARG A 203 10.36 5.61 30.23
N ASP A 204 9.33 5.27 29.47
CA ASP A 204 8.03 4.88 30.02
C ASP A 204 8.05 3.50 30.72
N SER A 205 9.01 2.61 30.39
CA SER A 205 9.16 1.31 31.07
C SER A 205 10.03 1.37 32.33
N VAL A 206 10.89 2.39 32.47
CA VAL A 206 11.49 2.75 33.76
C VAL A 206 10.51 3.67 34.48
N VAL A 207 9.52 3.06 35.13
CA VAL A 207 8.58 3.79 35.98
C VAL A 207 9.35 4.34 37.18
N ASP A 208 9.83 5.58 37.07
CA ASP A 208 10.06 6.36 38.29
C ASP A 208 8.68 6.57 38.93
N LYS A 209 8.45 5.90 40.06
CA LYS A 209 7.18 5.97 40.79
C LYS A 209 6.81 7.41 41.13
N ASN A 210 7.78 8.32 41.19
CA ASN A 210 7.58 9.74 41.48
C ASN A 210 6.96 10.53 40.33
N ASP A 211 6.95 9.99 39.10
CA ASP A 211 6.62 10.70 37.87
C ASP A 211 5.25 10.24 37.30
N ILE A 212 4.59 9.30 37.99
CA ILE A 212 3.18 8.97 37.78
C ILE A 212 2.35 9.88 38.68
N PHE A 213 1.69 10.87 38.08
CA PHE A 213 0.70 11.66 38.79
C PHE A 213 -0.57 10.83 38.91
N CYS A 214 -0.80 10.27 40.09
CA CYS A 214 -1.91 9.34 40.29
C CYS A 214 -3.28 10.00 40.50
N TYR A 215 -3.38 11.31 40.75
CA TYR A 215 -4.64 11.84 41.31
C TYR A 215 -5.18 13.17 40.78
N VAL A 216 -4.36 14.10 40.28
CA VAL A 216 -4.88 15.39 39.80
C VAL A 216 -3.97 15.95 38.72
N THR A 217 -4.42 15.88 37.46
CA THR A 217 -3.89 16.72 36.39
C THR A 217 -4.87 17.85 36.12
N GLU A 218 -4.37 19.02 35.70
CA GLU A 218 -5.21 20.15 35.30
C GLU A 218 -6.15 19.76 34.15
N GLU A 219 -5.63 18.99 33.18
CA GLU A 219 -6.41 18.38 32.12
C GLU A 219 -6.36 16.85 32.23
N MET A 220 -7.52 16.22 32.42
CA MET A 220 -7.68 14.76 32.47
C MET A 220 -7.50 14.14 31.08
N PRO A 221 -7.07 12.87 30.99
CA PRO A 221 -6.98 12.19 29.71
C PRO A 221 -8.40 11.97 29.14
N VAL A 222 -8.56 12.14 27.82
CA VAL A 222 -9.86 12.01 27.14
C VAL A 222 -9.90 10.71 26.34
N PHE A 223 -10.92 9.89 26.58
CA PHE A 223 -11.18 8.68 25.82
C PHE A 223 -11.78 9.04 24.44
N PRO A 224 -11.31 8.47 23.32
CA PRO A 224 -11.71 8.90 21.98
C PRO A 224 -13.16 8.53 21.57
N TYR A 225 -13.85 7.71 22.37
CA TYR A 225 -15.24 7.30 22.10
C TYR A 225 -16.17 7.76 23.23
N ASN A 226 -17.48 7.57 23.05
CA ASN A 226 -18.51 8.06 23.97
C ASN A 226 -18.30 7.60 25.42
N SER A 227 -18.02 6.31 25.65
CA SER A 227 -17.90 5.76 26.99
C SER A 227 -16.91 4.60 27.04
N LEU A 228 -15.94 4.69 27.95
CA LEU A 228 -14.97 3.62 28.22
C LEU A 228 -15.67 2.32 28.66
N SER A 229 -16.65 2.42 29.57
CA SER A 229 -17.34 1.24 30.10
C SER A 229 -18.13 0.51 29.01
N THR A 230 -18.78 1.25 28.12
CA THR A 230 -19.50 0.69 26.97
C THR A 230 -18.52 0.05 25.99
N TYR A 231 -17.42 0.72 25.66
CA TYR A 231 -16.40 0.19 24.75
C TYR A 231 -15.81 -1.14 25.25
N ILE A 232 -15.52 -1.21 26.56
CA ILE A 232 -15.03 -2.41 27.23
C ILE A 232 -16.10 -3.50 27.15
N ALA A 233 -17.34 -3.22 27.55
CA ALA A 233 -18.43 -4.19 27.57
C ALA A 233 -18.69 -4.82 26.19
N GLU A 234 -18.67 -4.03 25.12
CA GLU A 234 -18.85 -4.50 23.73
C GLU A 234 -17.74 -5.46 23.26
N ARG A 235 -16.52 -5.32 23.79
CA ARG A 235 -15.34 -6.10 23.39
C ARG A 235 -14.94 -7.16 24.41
N LEU A 236 -15.66 -7.23 25.52
CA LEU A 236 -15.45 -8.16 26.61
C LEU A 236 -15.90 -9.55 26.19
N LYS A 237 -15.00 -10.54 26.29
CA LYS A 237 -15.31 -11.94 26.01
C LYS A 237 -15.35 -12.71 27.32
N TYR A 238 -16.54 -13.08 27.76
CA TYR A 238 -16.69 -13.89 28.96
C TYR A 238 -16.07 -15.29 28.73
N PRO A 239 -15.04 -15.70 29.49
CA PRO A 239 -14.42 -17.03 29.32
C PRO A 239 -15.40 -18.17 29.57
N GLU A 240 -15.43 -19.18 28.69
CA GLU A 240 -16.41 -20.27 28.77
C GLU A 240 -16.26 -21.10 30.05
N GLU A 241 -15.03 -21.32 30.51
CA GLU A 241 -14.73 -22.01 31.76
C GLU A 241 -15.30 -21.25 32.97
N ALA A 242 -15.15 -19.92 32.95
CA ALA A 242 -15.72 -19.06 33.99
C ALA A 242 -17.25 -19.09 33.97
N ARG A 243 -17.86 -19.16 32.77
CA ARG A 243 -19.31 -19.27 32.62
C ARG A 243 -19.85 -20.60 33.14
N LYS A 244 -19.19 -21.73 32.82
CA LYS A 244 -19.53 -23.05 33.36
C LYS A 244 -19.46 -23.10 34.88
N GLN A 245 -18.47 -22.43 35.44
CA GLN A 245 -18.25 -22.32 36.89
C GLN A 245 -19.09 -21.20 37.53
N LYS A 246 -19.89 -20.46 36.75
CA LYS A 246 -20.74 -19.34 37.20
C LYS A 246 -19.97 -18.26 37.97
N ILE A 247 -18.75 -17.96 37.54
CA ILE A 247 -17.85 -17.00 38.22
C ILE A 247 -18.16 -15.58 37.75
N GLU A 248 -18.70 -14.75 38.64
CA GLU A 248 -19.05 -13.36 38.33
C GLU A 248 -18.33 -12.37 39.24
N GLY A 249 -18.23 -11.11 38.81
CA GLY A 249 -17.73 -10.04 39.67
C GLY A 249 -17.15 -8.86 38.91
N LYS A 250 -16.56 -7.94 39.67
CA LYS A 250 -15.88 -6.74 39.15
C LYS A 250 -14.37 -6.88 39.31
N VAL A 251 -13.64 -6.92 38.20
CA VAL A 251 -12.17 -6.88 38.19
C VAL A 251 -11.74 -5.42 38.07
N PHE A 252 -10.89 -4.94 38.98
CA PHE A 252 -10.36 -3.58 38.96
C PHE A 252 -8.97 -3.61 38.31
N VAL A 253 -8.86 -2.95 37.15
CA VAL A 253 -7.62 -2.90 36.38
C VAL A 253 -7.07 -1.48 36.44
N SER A 254 -5.85 -1.34 36.96
CA SER A 254 -5.07 -0.12 36.89
C SER A 254 -4.15 -0.15 35.67
N PHE A 255 -4.02 0.98 35.00
CA PHE A 255 -3.12 1.14 33.87
C PHE A 255 -2.63 2.59 33.81
N VAL A 256 -1.53 2.80 33.10
CA VAL A 256 -0.94 4.13 32.89
C VAL A 256 -1.22 4.58 31.48
N ILE A 257 -1.76 5.78 31.32
CA ILE A 257 -1.84 6.47 30.04
C ILE A 257 -0.56 7.28 29.91
N ASP A 258 0.24 6.97 28.90
CA ASP A 258 1.51 7.64 28.67
C ASP A 258 1.34 9.05 28.06
N THR A 259 2.45 9.76 27.84
CA THR A 259 2.42 11.10 27.21
C THR A 259 2.00 11.08 25.74
N THR A 260 1.97 9.90 25.11
CA THR A 260 1.50 9.70 23.74
C THR A 260 0.01 9.40 23.69
N GLY A 261 -0.60 8.99 24.81
CA GLY A 261 -1.98 8.53 24.91
C GLY A 261 -2.15 7.01 24.83
N LEU A 262 -1.06 6.24 24.79
CA LEU A 262 -1.09 4.79 24.79
C LEU A 262 -1.25 4.24 26.21
N VAL A 263 -1.96 3.12 26.32
CA VAL A 263 -2.12 2.39 27.56
C VAL A 263 -0.90 1.50 27.79
N THR A 264 -0.30 1.62 28.97
CA THR A 264 0.89 0.91 29.40
C THR A 264 0.75 0.44 30.85
N ASN A 265 1.63 -0.46 31.30
CA ASN A 265 1.74 -0.89 32.70
C ASN A 265 0.39 -1.36 33.31
N VAL A 266 -0.36 -2.18 32.55
CA VAL A 266 -1.66 -2.72 32.95
C VAL A 266 -1.48 -3.73 34.08
N LYS A 267 -2.24 -3.57 35.17
CA LYS A 267 -2.17 -4.40 36.38
C LYS A 267 -3.55 -4.60 36.96
N VAL A 268 -3.82 -5.82 37.43
CA VAL A 268 -5.02 -6.10 38.20
C VAL A 268 -4.78 -5.66 39.64
N MET A 269 -5.54 -4.65 40.09
CA MET A 269 -5.51 -4.16 41.47
C MET A 269 -6.38 -5.02 42.38
N ARG A 270 -7.55 -5.43 41.87
CA ARG A 270 -8.46 -6.33 42.57
C ARG A 270 -9.07 -7.29 41.57
N GLY A 271 -8.57 -8.52 41.60
CA GLY A 271 -9.07 -9.61 40.79
C GLY A 271 -10.29 -10.28 41.39
N VAL A 272 -10.94 -11.10 40.59
CA VAL A 272 -12.03 -12.01 41.04
C VAL A 272 -11.59 -13.45 40.86
N HIS A 273 -11.10 -13.78 39.67
CA HIS A 273 -10.63 -15.10 39.32
C HIS A 273 -9.64 -14.98 38.15
N PRO A 274 -8.56 -15.78 38.10
CA PRO A 274 -7.52 -15.66 37.06
C PRO A 274 -8.05 -15.65 35.62
N LEU A 275 -9.13 -16.39 35.35
CA LEU A 275 -9.78 -16.41 34.03
C LEU A 275 -10.39 -15.04 33.66
N LEU A 276 -11.08 -14.39 34.59
CA LEU A 276 -11.68 -13.08 34.38
C LEU A 276 -10.61 -11.98 34.36
N ASP A 277 -9.60 -12.13 35.22
CA ASP A 277 -8.48 -11.21 35.33
C ASP A 277 -7.69 -11.15 34.02
N ALA A 278 -7.41 -12.30 33.41
CA ALA A 278 -6.72 -12.39 32.12
C ALA A 278 -7.50 -11.70 30.99
N GLU A 279 -8.82 -11.91 30.93
CA GLU A 279 -9.66 -11.24 29.93
C GLU A 279 -9.74 -9.72 30.18
N ALA A 280 -9.87 -9.31 31.44
CA ALA A 280 -9.87 -7.91 31.81
C ALA A 280 -8.57 -7.20 31.40
N ILE A 281 -7.41 -7.85 31.60
CA ILE A 281 -6.12 -7.35 31.11
C ILE A 281 -6.16 -7.23 29.58
N ARG A 282 -6.56 -8.28 28.86
CA ARG A 282 -6.59 -8.30 27.39
C ARG A 282 -7.43 -7.15 26.80
N VAL A 283 -8.60 -6.88 27.37
CA VAL A 283 -9.47 -5.79 26.88
C VAL A 283 -8.87 -4.42 27.17
N VAL A 284 -8.25 -4.24 28.34
CA VAL A 284 -7.59 -2.97 28.72
C VAL A 284 -6.33 -2.71 27.89
N GLU A 285 -5.54 -3.74 27.58
CA GLU A 285 -4.38 -3.62 26.69
C GLU A 285 -4.78 -3.28 25.24
N ALA A 286 -6.00 -3.66 24.83
CA ALA A 286 -6.56 -3.37 23.51
C ALA A 286 -7.31 -2.03 23.42
N LEU A 287 -7.17 -1.16 24.43
CA LEU A 287 -7.78 0.16 24.39
C LEU A 287 -7.16 1.03 23.29
N PRO A 288 -7.97 1.89 22.65
CA PRO A 288 -7.48 2.84 21.66
C PRO A 288 -6.56 3.88 22.31
N ARG A 289 -5.89 4.66 21.47
CA ARG A 289 -5.10 5.81 21.91
C ARG A 289 -6.01 6.91 22.50
N TRP A 290 -5.67 7.39 23.69
CA TRP A 290 -6.34 8.47 24.39
C TRP A 290 -5.75 9.83 24.01
N GLU A 291 -6.49 10.91 24.27
CA GLU A 291 -5.85 12.22 24.42
C GLU A 291 -5.13 12.25 25.78
N PRO A 292 -3.82 12.50 25.80
CA PRO A 292 -3.03 12.44 27.03
C PRO A 292 -3.39 13.58 27.97
N ALA A 293 -3.24 13.32 29.27
CA ALA A 293 -3.40 14.31 30.31
C ALA A 293 -2.37 15.44 30.17
N LYS A 294 -2.72 16.66 30.61
CA LYS A 294 -1.78 17.80 30.66
C LYS A 294 -1.70 18.39 32.06
N GLN A 295 -0.48 18.79 32.41
CA GLN A 295 -0.15 19.53 33.62
C GLN A 295 0.74 20.71 33.23
N ARG A 296 0.33 21.94 33.55
CA ARG A 296 1.06 23.16 33.19
C ARG A 296 1.38 23.22 31.67
N GLY A 297 0.40 22.80 30.86
CA GLY A 297 0.51 22.73 29.40
C GLY A 297 1.42 21.62 28.85
N LYS A 298 2.08 20.83 29.70
CA LYS A 298 2.92 19.69 29.28
C LYS A 298 2.13 18.39 29.38
N LYS A 299 2.30 17.50 28.39
CA LYS A 299 1.72 16.16 28.42
C LYS A 299 2.39 15.35 29.53
N VAL A 300 1.59 14.70 30.37
CA VAL A 300 2.07 13.92 31.52
C VAL A 300 1.45 12.54 31.55
N ARG A 301 2.11 11.63 32.28
CA ARG A 301 1.61 10.28 32.54
C ARG A 301 0.62 10.30 33.69
N VAL A 302 -0.45 9.54 33.56
CA VAL A 302 -1.48 9.44 34.59
C VAL A 302 -1.89 7.98 34.78
N SER A 303 -2.06 7.58 36.03
CA SER A 303 -2.64 6.27 36.36
C SER A 303 -4.15 6.36 36.35
N TYR A 304 -4.80 5.40 35.71
CA TYR A 304 -6.25 5.27 35.65
C TYR A 304 -6.65 3.89 36.14
N THR A 305 -7.79 3.78 36.81
CA THR A 305 -8.34 2.49 37.26
C THR A 305 -9.76 2.34 36.74
N VAL A 306 -10.01 1.26 36.02
CA VAL A 306 -11.33 0.95 35.47
C VAL A 306 -11.90 -0.34 36.10
N PRO A 307 -13.18 -0.34 36.51
CA PRO A 307 -13.87 -1.57 36.87
C PRO A 307 -14.39 -2.27 35.61
N VAL A 308 -13.94 -3.52 35.40
CA VAL A 308 -14.45 -4.42 34.36
C VAL A 308 -15.50 -5.34 35.00
N GLN A 309 -16.75 -5.21 34.57
CA GLN A 309 -17.86 -6.02 35.09
C GLN A 309 -18.01 -7.31 34.27
N PHE A 310 -17.99 -8.44 34.96
CA PHE A 310 -18.46 -9.72 34.45
C PHE A 310 -19.77 -10.07 35.14
N SER A 311 -20.84 -10.13 34.36
CA SER A 311 -22.16 -10.57 34.81
C SER A 311 -22.78 -11.39 33.69
N MET A 312 -23.28 -12.58 34.00
CA MET A 312 -24.21 -13.28 33.14
C MET A 312 -25.53 -12.52 33.31
N GLY A 313 -26.05 -11.91 32.23
CA GLY A 313 -27.33 -11.21 32.29
C GLY A 313 -28.39 -12.10 32.95
N LYS A 314 -29.25 -11.51 33.78
CA LYS A 314 -30.40 -12.22 34.36
C LYS A 314 -31.29 -12.80 33.27
#